data_AF-A0A1Q7UL16-F1
#
_entry.id   AF-A0A1Q7UL16-F1
#
_cell.length_a   1.000
_cell.length_b   1.000
_cell.length_c   1.000
_cell.angle_alpha   90.00
_cell.angle_beta   90.00
_cell.angle_gamma   90.00
#
_symmetry.space_group_name_H-M   'P 1'
#
loop_
_entity.id
_entity.type
_entity.pdbx_description
1 polymer ?
#
loop_
_entity_poly.entity_id
_entity_poly.type
_entity_poly.pdbx_seq_one_letter_code
_entity_poly.pdbx_strand_id
1 'polypeptide(L)'
;MLAVDDDLFYRDTLRHFYLAQPRANKWEHTNIDAIRSEATVALAAYIREGKSQARRSQAANLLGIIGLALAATDDPGQRLRFLLFASREFRGALTFDQANEDAKFNLELALRLLKQQPTSTGGGAAHGPGRGGGAALAKPGSGY
;
A
#
# COMPACT_ATOMS: atom_id res chain seq x y z
N MET A 1 5.60 -6.26 -34.31
CA MET A 1 6.51 -6.61 -33.19
C MET A 1 6.09 -6.05 -31.82
N LEU A 2 4.94 -5.36 -31.69
CA LEU A 2 4.50 -4.71 -30.43
C LEU A 2 4.13 -5.65 -29.26
N ALA A 3 3.76 -6.90 -29.52
CA ALA A 3 3.32 -7.81 -28.46
C ALA A 3 4.50 -8.34 -27.63
N VAL A 4 5.67 -8.53 -28.27
CA VAL A 4 6.85 -9.08 -27.61
C VAL A 4 7.45 -8.08 -26.61
N ASP A 5 7.46 -6.79 -26.93
CA ASP A 5 7.95 -5.76 -26.02
C ASP A 5 7.03 -5.60 -24.78
N ASP A 6 5.70 -5.70 -24.96
CA ASP A 6 4.74 -5.67 -23.85
C ASP A 6 4.88 -6.91 -22.96
N ASP A 7 5.16 -8.08 -23.56
CA ASP A 7 5.44 -9.33 -22.83
C ASP A 7 6.72 -9.22 -22.00
N LEU A 8 7.79 -8.64 -22.56
CA LEU A 8 9.05 -8.44 -21.85
C LEU A 8 8.90 -7.44 -20.71
N PHE A 9 8.19 -6.33 -20.93
CA PHE A 9 7.94 -5.33 -19.89
C PHE A 9 7.11 -5.90 -18.73
N TYR A 10 6.11 -6.73 -19.05
CA TYR A 10 5.32 -7.42 -18.03
C TYR A 10 6.15 -8.45 -17.24
N ARG A 11 6.97 -9.25 -17.92
CA ARG A 11 7.86 -10.23 -17.27
C ARG A 11 8.87 -9.57 -16.34
N ASP A 12 9.45 -8.45 -16.76
CA ASP A 12 10.38 -7.70 -15.92
C ASP A 12 9.68 -7.12 -14.69
N THR A 13 8.47 -6.60 -14.86
CA THR A 13 7.63 -6.11 -13.75
C THR A 13 7.32 -7.21 -12.73
N LEU A 14 6.93 -8.40 -13.19
CA LEU A 14 6.71 -9.56 -12.31
C LEU A 14 7.97 -9.97 -11.56
N ARG A 15 9.12 -9.94 -12.23
CA ARG A 15 10.41 -10.26 -11.60
C ARG A 15 10.69 -9.34 -10.42
N HIS A 16 10.50 -8.03 -10.56
CA HIS A 16 10.68 -7.07 -9.47
C HIS A 16 9.72 -7.37 -8.30
N PHE A 17 8.45 -7.68 -8.58
CA PHE A 17 7.50 -8.06 -7.55
C PHE A 17 7.90 -9.32 -6.77
N TYR A 18 8.34 -10.37 -7.45
CA TYR A 18 8.80 -11.60 -6.79
C TYR A 18 10.06 -11.37 -5.95
N LEU A 19 10.99 -10.53 -6.44
CA LEU A 19 12.18 -10.16 -5.69
C LEU A 19 11.86 -9.33 -4.44
N ALA A 20 10.77 -8.55 -4.45
CA ALA A 20 10.34 -7.75 -3.30
C ALA A 20 9.82 -8.58 -2.11
N GLN A 21 9.80 -9.92 -2.24
CA GLN A 21 9.43 -10.88 -1.20
C GLN A 21 8.25 -10.41 -0.32
N PRO A 22 7.05 -10.24 -0.89
CA PRO A 22 5.90 -9.67 -0.18
C PRO A 22 5.45 -10.47 1.06
N ARG A 23 5.98 -11.69 1.26
CA ARG A 23 5.70 -12.58 2.41
C ARG A 23 6.90 -12.78 3.35
N ALA A 24 8.04 -12.11 3.12
CA ALA A 24 9.24 -12.32 3.93
C ALA A 24 9.13 -11.70 5.33
N ASN A 25 9.78 -12.38 6.28
CA ASN A 25 9.80 -12.01 7.69
C ASN A 25 10.64 -10.74 7.90
N LYS A 26 10.16 -9.80 8.73
CA LYS A 26 10.76 -8.44 8.90
C LYS A 26 12.19 -8.45 9.47
N TRP A 27 12.68 -9.59 9.97
CA TRP A 27 13.92 -9.68 10.73
C TRP A 27 15.13 -10.20 9.96
N GLU A 28 14.98 -10.64 8.71
CA GLU A 28 16.09 -11.31 8.02
C GLU A 28 16.86 -10.48 6.97
N HIS A 29 16.38 -9.33 6.48
CA HIS A 29 17.02 -8.71 5.31
C HIS A 29 17.04 -7.17 5.30
N THR A 30 18.25 -6.61 5.29
CA THR A 30 18.59 -5.17 5.22
C THR A 30 18.20 -4.49 3.89
N ASN A 31 17.66 -5.20 2.90
CA ASN A 31 17.42 -4.65 1.55
C ASN A 31 15.96 -4.79 1.03
N ILE A 32 15.02 -5.27 1.86
CA ILE A 32 13.63 -5.50 1.42
C ILE A 32 12.93 -4.20 1.01
N ASP A 33 13.24 -3.08 1.68
CA ASP A 33 12.57 -1.80 1.38
C ASP A 33 12.99 -1.20 0.04
N ALA A 34 14.27 -1.35 -0.35
CA ALA A 34 14.74 -0.91 -1.66
C ALA A 34 14.10 -1.73 -2.78
N ILE A 35 14.06 -3.06 -2.63
CA ILE A 35 13.48 -3.96 -3.64
C ILE A 35 11.96 -3.73 -3.76
N ARG A 36 11.28 -3.46 -2.64
CA ARG A 36 9.85 -3.10 -2.64
C ARG A 36 9.60 -1.75 -3.31
N SER A 37 10.49 -0.78 -3.13
CA SER A 37 10.43 0.51 -3.81
C SER A 37 10.55 0.33 -5.33
N GLU A 38 11.53 -0.44 -5.80
CA GLU A 38 11.71 -0.74 -7.23
C GLU A 38 10.49 -1.44 -7.82
N ALA A 39 9.94 -2.45 -7.14
CA ALA A 39 8.72 -3.14 -7.57
C ALA A 39 7.52 -2.19 -7.65
N THR A 40 7.36 -1.28 -6.69
CA THR A 40 6.29 -0.27 -6.67
C THR A 40 6.39 0.65 -7.90
N VAL A 41 7.60 1.12 -8.21
CA VAL A 41 7.85 1.99 -9.37
C VAL A 41 7.57 1.26 -10.68
N ALA A 42 8.09 0.03 -10.84
CA ALA A 42 7.89 -0.77 -12.04
C ALA A 42 6.41 -1.08 -12.29
N LEU A 43 5.67 -1.52 -11.26
CA LEU A 43 4.23 -1.78 -11.35
C LEU A 43 3.45 -0.53 -11.72
N ALA A 44 3.76 0.61 -11.07
CA ALA A 44 3.09 1.88 -11.37
C ALA A 44 3.38 2.36 -12.80
N ALA A 45 4.59 2.16 -13.32
CA ALA A 45 4.93 2.45 -14.71
C ALA A 45 4.13 1.56 -15.68
N TYR A 46 4.09 0.24 -15.42
CA TYR A 46 3.33 -0.70 -16.25
C TYR A 46 1.83 -0.37 -16.29
N ILE A 47 1.24 0.01 -15.16
CA ILE A 47 -0.18 0.42 -15.10
C ILE A 47 -0.46 1.61 -16.02
N ARG A 48 0.46 2.57 -16.13
CA ARG A 48 0.31 3.76 -16.97
C ARG A 48 0.57 3.47 -18.45
N GLU A 49 1.61 2.69 -18.75
CA GLU A 49 2.20 2.59 -20.09
C GLU A 49 1.88 1.28 -20.81
N GLY A 50 1.63 0.19 -20.08
CA GLY A 50 1.39 -1.15 -20.64
C GLY A 50 0.18 -1.18 -21.57
N LYS A 51 0.12 -2.06 -22.55
CA LYS A 51 -0.96 -2.01 -23.57
C LYS A 51 -2.14 -2.93 -23.26
N SER A 52 -1.90 -3.99 -22.49
CA SER A 52 -2.92 -4.98 -22.13
C SER A 52 -3.70 -4.56 -20.88
N GLN A 53 -5.02 -4.39 -21.01
CA GLN A 53 -5.91 -4.11 -19.88
C GLN A 53 -5.88 -5.22 -18.83
N ALA A 54 -5.88 -6.48 -19.25
CA ALA A 54 -5.76 -7.62 -18.33
C ALA A 54 -4.45 -7.58 -17.54
N ARG A 55 -3.33 -7.22 -18.17
CA ARG A 55 -2.04 -7.10 -17.46
C ARG A 55 -1.96 -5.86 -16.59
N ARG A 56 -2.56 -4.74 -17.00
CA ARG A 56 -2.72 -3.55 -16.13
C ARG A 56 -3.53 -3.90 -14.89
N SER A 57 -4.59 -4.70 -15.04
CA SER A 57 -5.36 -5.22 -13.92
C SER A 57 -4.50 -6.04 -12.97
N GLN A 58 -3.72 -6.98 -13.51
CA GLN A 58 -2.80 -7.79 -12.71
C GLN A 58 -1.74 -6.94 -12.01
N ALA A 59 -1.14 -5.96 -12.70
CA ALA A 59 -0.14 -5.06 -12.12
C ALA A 59 -0.73 -4.20 -10.98
N ALA A 60 -1.95 -3.66 -11.16
CA ALA A 60 -2.65 -2.94 -10.10
C ALA A 60 -2.99 -3.85 -8.90
N ASN A 61 -3.38 -5.10 -9.15
CA ASN A 61 -3.60 -6.08 -8.08
C ASN A 61 -2.30 -6.35 -7.29
N LEU A 62 -1.18 -6.57 -7.97
CA LEU A 62 0.12 -6.78 -7.31
C LEU A 62 0.58 -5.55 -6.52
N LEU A 63 0.36 -4.34 -7.05
CA LEU A 63 0.66 -3.10 -6.35
C LEU A 63 -0.18 -2.95 -5.07
N GLY A 64 -1.46 -3.34 -5.14
CA GLY A 64 -2.33 -3.43 -3.97
C GLY A 64 -1.82 -4.43 -2.92
N ILE A 65 -1.28 -5.58 -3.34
CA ILE A 65 -0.68 -6.58 -2.43
C ILE A 65 0.54 -6.00 -1.71
N ILE A 66 1.38 -5.19 -2.37
CA ILE A 66 2.49 -4.48 -1.71
C ILE A 66 1.94 -3.58 -0.59
N GLY A 67 0.89 -2.80 -0.89
CA GLY A 67 0.21 -1.97 0.11
C GLY A 67 -0.31 -2.78 1.29
N LEU A 68 -0.94 -3.92 1.02
CA LEU A 68 -1.49 -4.79 2.06
C LEU A 68 -0.37 -5.39 2.94
N ALA A 69 0.76 -5.76 2.36
CA ALA A 69 1.92 -6.24 3.12
C ALA A 69 2.50 -5.15 4.03
N LEU A 70 2.56 -3.90 3.55
CA LEU A 70 3.00 -2.74 4.33
C LEU A 70 2.04 -2.38 5.47
N ALA A 71 0.76 -2.71 5.34
CA ALA A 71 -0.24 -2.52 6.39
C ALA A 71 -0.01 -3.41 7.63
N ALA A 72 0.90 -4.38 7.60
CA ALA A 72 1.31 -5.17 8.77
C ALA A 72 2.16 -4.39 9.79
N THR A 73 2.11 -3.06 9.78
CA THR A 73 2.78 -2.16 10.74
C THR A 73 1.96 -2.00 12.03
N ASP A 74 2.63 -1.68 13.13
CA ASP A 74 2.02 -1.45 14.45
C ASP A 74 1.51 -0.02 14.62
N ASP A 75 1.96 0.93 13.77
CA ASP A 75 1.45 2.30 13.72
C ASP A 75 0.06 2.33 13.07
N PRO A 76 -1.02 2.69 13.80
CA PRO A 76 -2.38 2.70 13.26
C PRO A 76 -2.57 3.68 12.11
N GLY A 77 -1.89 4.84 12.16
CA GLY A 77 -1.96 5.86 11.12
C GLY A 77 -1.32 5.39 9.82
N GLN A 78 -0.16 4.73 9.91
CA GLN A 78 0.48 4.12 8.73
C GLN A 78 -0.33 2.94 8.19
N ARG A 79 -0.81 2.07 9.07
CA ARG A 79 -1.66 0.94 8.69
C ARG A 79 -2.88 1.41 7.92
N LEU A 80 -3.59 2.43 8.40
CA LEU A 80 -4.74 3.01 7.71
C LEU A 80 -4.37 3.52 6.31
N ARG A 81 -3.27 4.27 6.17
CA ARG A 81 -2.79 4.80 4.88
C ARG A 81 -2.50 3.67 3.88
N PHE A 82 -1.84 2.61 4.32
CA PHE A 82 -1.51 1.47 3.48
C PHE A 82 -2.74 0.64 3.07
N LEU A 83 -3.71 0.47 3.97
CA LEU A 83 -4.98 -0.19 3.64
C LEU A 83 -5.81 0.60 2.63
N LEU A 84 -5.87 1.94 2.78
CA LEU A 84 -6.54 2.81 1.81
C LEU A 84 -5.87 2.73 0.43
N PHE A 85 -4.53 2.80 0.40
CA PHE A 85 -3.74 2.61 -0.81
C PHE A 85 -4.07 1.26 -1.47
N ALA A 86 -3.97 0.15 -0.74
CA ALA A 86 -4.26 -1.18 -1.25
C ALA A 86 -5.68 -1.26 -1.84
N SER A 87 -6.69 -0.75 -1.13
CA SER A 87 -8.08 -0.75 -1.60
C SER A 87 -8.27 0.02 -2.92
N ARG A 88 -7.53 1.12 -3.10
CA ARG A 88 -7.58 1.92 -4.32
C ARG A 88 -6.97 1.16 -5.49
N GLU A 89 -5.83 0.52 -5.29
CA GLU A 89 -5.16 -0.25 -6.34
C GLU A 89 -5.99 -1.48 -6.77
N PHE A 90 -6.63 -2.18 -5.82
CA PHE A 90 -7.56 -3.27 -6.18
C PHE A 90 -8.79 -2.78 -6.95
N ARG A 91 -9.35 -1.61 -6.61
CA ARG A 91 -10.42 -0.98 -7.42
C ARG A 91 -9.91 -0.59 -8.81
N GLY A 92 -8.67 -0.11 -8.90
CA GLY A 92 -7.99 0.17 -10.17
C GLY A 92 -7.87 -1.10 -11.02
N ALA A 93 -7.48 -2.23 -10.42
CA ALA A 93 -7.43 -3.51 -11.10
C ALA A 93 -8.79 -3.90 -11.70
N LEU A 94 -9.86 -3.72 -10.94
CA LEU A 94 -11.23 -4.01 -11.41
C LEU A 94 -11.75 -3.00 -12.44
N THR A 95 -11.16 -1.80 -12.52
CA THR A 95 -11.47 -0.84 -13.58
C THR A 95 -10.88 -1.30 -14.92
N PHE A 96 -9.70 -1.94 -14.90
CA PHE A 96 -9.07 -2.49 -16.10
C PHE A 96 -9.66 -3.85 -16.51
N ASP A 97 -10.00 -4.70 -15.54
CA ASP A 97 -10.63 -6.01 -15.79
C ASP A 97 -11.56 -6.39 -14.64
N GLN A 98 -12.87 -6.35 -14.89
CA GLN A 98 -13.91 -6.69 -13.91
C GLN A 98 -13.98 -8.20 -13.60
N ALA A 99 -13.39 -9.06 -14.43
CA ALA A 99 -13.36 -10.50 -14.23
C ALA A 99 -12.20 -10.96 -13.34
N ASN A 100 -11.34 -10.05 -12.87
CA ASN A 100 -10.22 -10.38 -12.00
C ASN A 100 -10.70 -10.75 -10.58
N GLU A 101 -10.92 -12.04 -10.35
CA GLU A 101 -11.39 -12.58 -9.07
C GLU A 101 -10.41 -12.35 -7.90
N ASP A 102 -9.09 -12.42 -8.17
CA ASP A 102 -8.07 -12.15 -7.14
C ASP A 102 -8.19 -10.72 -6.61
N ALA A 103 -8.39 -9.74 -7.51
CA ALA A 103 -8.58 -8.35 -7.13
C ALA A 103 -9.86 -8.13 -6.32
N LYS A 104 -10.96 -8.84 -6.61
CA LYS A 104 -12.20 -8.77 -5.82
C LYS A 104 -11.97 -9.30 -4.40
N PHE A 105 -11.36 -10.47 -4.28
CA PHE A 105 -11.07 -11.08 -2.99
C PHE A 105 -10.12 -10.19 -2.16
N ASN A 106 -9.05 -9.69 -2.77
CA ASN A 106 -8.09 -8.83 -2.10
C ASN A 106 -8.72 -7.47 -1.68
N LEU A 107 -9.59 -6.90 -2.52
CA LEU A 107 -10.37 -5.72 -2.17
C LEU A 107 -11.27 -5.98 -0.96
N GLU A 108 -11.98 -7.10 -0.94
CA GLU A 108 -12.83 -7.47 0.17
C GLU A 108 -12.02 -7.58 1.47
N LEU A 109 -10.87 -8.26 1.43
CA LEU A 109 -9.97 -8.38 2.57
C LEU A 109 -9.52 -7.00 3.08
N ALA A 110 -9.06 -6.12 2.18
CA ALA A 110 -8.63 -4.76 2.55
C ALA A 110 -9.77 -3.96 3.19
N LEU A 111 -11.00 -4.05 2.65
CA LEU A 111 -12.17 -3.37 3.20
C LEU A 111 -12.58 -3.91 4.58
N ARG A 112 -12.47 -5.24 4.80
CA ARG A 112 -12.71 -5.84 6.12
C ARG A 112 -11.70 -5.32 7.15
N LEU A 113 -10.42 -5.25 6.79
CA LEU A 113 -9.37 -4.70 7.66
C LEU A 113 -9.55 -3.21 7.94
N LEU A 114 -9.99 -2.42 6.95
CA LEU A 114 -10.33 -1.01 7.15
C LEU A 114 -11.46 -0.81 8.16
N LYS A 115 -12.51 -1.64 8.09
CA LYS A 115 -13.63 -1.60 9.06
C LYS A 115 -13.18 -1.94 10.48
N GLN A 116 -12.12 -2.73 10.63
CA GLN A 116 -11.56 -3.11 11.92
C GLN A 116 -10.55 -2.08 12.46
N GLN A 117 -10.20 -1.04 11.69
CA GLN A 117 -9.29 -0.02 12.20
C GLN A 117 -9.96 0.80 13.31
N PRO A 118 -9.25 1.06 14.42
CA PRO A 118 -9.73 1.95 15.47
C PRO A 118 -10.04 3.33 14.87
N THR A 119 -11.23 3.86 15.11
CA THR A 119 -11.63 5.21 14.68
C THR A 119 -10.92 6.31 15.48
N SER A 120 -10.18 5.94 16.52
CA SER A 120 -9.33 6.81 17.31
C SER A 120 -7.92 6.83 16.75
N THR A 121 -7.64 7.76 15.84
CA THR A 121 -6.31 8.37 15.74
C THR A 121 -6.26 9.57 16.69
N GLY A 122 -6.35 9.31 17.98
CA GLY A 122 -6.21 10.33 19.02
C GLY A 122 -4.74 10.58 19.33
N GLY A 123 -4.24 11.79 19.02
CA GLY A 123 -2.97 12.31 19.51
C GLY A 123 -1.87 12.40 18.47
N GLY A 124 -1.98 13.38 17.56
CA GLY A 124 -0.84 13.81 16.77
C GLY A 124 0.32 14.21 17.69
N ALA A 125 1.45 13.53 17.54
CA ALA A 125 2.73 14.08 17.92
C ALA A 125 2.88 15.40 17.15
N ALA A 126 2.82 16.52 17.88
CA ALA A 126 3.16 17.82 17.35
C ALA A 126 4.64 17.81 16.95
N HIS A 127 4.92 17.63 15.66
CA HIS A 127 6.21 17.99 15.08
C HIS A 127 6.12 19.46 14.65
N GLY A 128 6.35 20.36 15.60
CA GLY A 128 6.66 21.77 15.34
C GLY A 128 8.12 22.02 15.73
N PRO A 129 8.93 22.71 14.91
CA PRO A 129 10.33 22.92 15.22
C PRO A 129 10.46 24.05 16.25
N GLY A 130 10.91 23.74 17.47
CA GLY A 130 11.36 24.77 18.41
C GLY A 130 11.11 24.48 19.89
N ARG A 131 12.22 24.24 20.60
CA ARG A 131 12.60 24.96 21.84
C ARG A 131 11.73 24.80 23.09
N GLY A 132 12.30 24.10 24.08
CA GLY A 132 12.34 24.56 25.48
C GLY A 132 11.26 24.01 26.40
N GLY A 133 11.69 23.55 27.58
CA GLY A 133 10.84 22.90 28.56
C GLY A 133 9.82 23.81 29.26
N GLY A 134 8.94 23.20 30.02
CA GLY A 134 8.02 23.94 30.90
C GLY A 134 6.83 23.12 31.37
N ALA A 135 6.94 22.63 32.59
CA ALA A 135 5.91 22.48 33.63
C ALA A 135 4.46 22.10 33.28
N ALA A 136 3.96 21.12 34.05
CA ALA A 136 2.57 20.90 34.39
C ALA A 136 1.80 22.20 34.66
N LEU A 137 0.48 22.21 34.38
CA LEU A 137 -0.53 22.96 35.14
C LEU A 137 -1.96 22.53 34.75
N ALA A 138 -2.63 21.94 35.74
CA ALA A 138 -4.05 22.02 36.15
C ALA A 138 -5.21 22.12 35.13
N LYS A 139 -6.29 21.40 35.51
CA LYS A 139 -7.69 21.53 35.05
C LYS A 139 -8.19 22.97 35.03
N PRO A 140 -9.28 23.23 34.28
CA PRO A 140 -10.39 24.00 34.84
C PRO A 140 -11.76 23.35 34.59
N GLY A 141 -12.64 23.48 35.58
CA GLY A 141 -14.08 23.28 35.42
C GLY A 141 -14.80 24.59 35.07
N SER A 142 -16.02 24.45 34.56
CA SER A 142 -17.18 25.38 34.56
C SER A 142 -18.13 24.79 33.49
N GLY A 143 -19.39 24.46 33.75
CA GLY A 143 -20.40 25.27 34.40
C GLY A 143 -21.25 25.92 33.31
N TYR A 144 -22.42 25.34 33.04
CA TYR A 144 -23.73 25.96 32.79
C TYR A 144 -24.80 24.93 33.17
#